data_AF-A0A2E6GCA6-F1
#
_entry.id   AF-A0A2E6GCA6-F1
#
_cell.length_a   1.000
_cell.length_b   1.000
_cell.length_c   1.000
_cell.angle_alpha   90.00
_cell.angle_beta   90.00
_cell.angle_gamma   90.00
#
_symmetry.space_group_name_H-M   'P 1'
#
loop_
_entity.id
_entity.type
_entity.pdbx_description
1 polymer ?
#
loop_
_entity_poly.entity_id
_entity_poly.type
_entity_poly.pdbx_seq_one_letter_code
_entity_poly.pdbx_strand_id
1 'polypeptide(L)'
;TFLSVTANLKGDSPNSIAELVLSEKLTAGIQGPTISQVYSKDSSCWYAVTVIIKKNELLPALQRFRKLNAISLSVTKPYYIFQNKSNAVEKLLGNS
;
A
#
# COMPACT_ATOMS: atom_id res chain seq x y z
N THR A 1 3.78 11.01 9.90
CA THR A 1 4.20 9.60 10.08
C THR A 1 3.48 8.73 9.07
N PHE A 2 4.08 7.63 8.65
CA PHE A 2 3.52 6.71 7.66
C PHE A 2 3.28 5.33 8.25
N LEU A 3 2.45 4.55 7.58
CA LEU A 3 2.11 3.17 7.90
C LEU A 3 2.17 2.32 6.65
N SER A 4 2.53 1.05 6.80
CA SER A 4 2.34 0.02 5.78
C SER A 4 1.02 -0.68 6.04
N VAL A 5 0.19 -0.78 5.02
CA VAL A 5 -1.07 -1.53 5.04
C VAL A 5 -0.96 -2.64 4.02
N THR A 6 -1.25 -3.87 4.44
CA THR A 6 -1.35 -5.03 3.56
C THR A 6 -2.78 -5.54 3.55
N ALA A 7 -3.36 -5.66 2.37
CA ALA A 7 -4.71 -6.16 2.12
C ALA A 7 -4.64 -7.44 1.27
N ASN A 8 -5.36 -8.49 1.65
CA ASN A 8 -5.49 -9.68 0.81
C ASN A 8 -6.76 -9.57 -0.05
N LEU A 9 -6.57 -9.61 -1.36
CA LEU A 9 -7.62 -9.47 -2.37
C LEU A 9 -7.63 -10.69 -3.29
N LYS A 10 -8.83 -11.09 -3.72
CA LYS A 10 -9.01 -12.05 -4.81
C LYS A 10 -9.01 -11.31 -6.13
N GLY A 11 -8.39 -11.89 -7.17
CA GLY A 11 -8.46 -11.34 -8.52
C GLY A 11 -7.81 -12.28 -9.53
N ASP A 12 -7.98 -12.00 -10.81
CA ASP A 12 -7.54 -12.94 -11.85
C ASP A 12 -6.05 -12.82 -12.19
N SER A 13 -5.46 -11.63 -12.01
CA SER A 13 -4.06 -11.34 -12.32
C SER A 13 -3.48 -10.22 -11.43
N PRO A 14 -2.15 -10.06 -11.36
CA PRO A 14 -1.54 -8.89 -10.72
C PRO A 14 -2.01 -7.58 -11.36
N ASN A 15 -2.21 -7.54 -12.69
CA ASN A 15 -2.62 -6.34 -13.41
C ASN A 15 -4.06 -5.93 -13.07
N SER A 16 -4.99 -6.88 -12.99
CA SER A 16 -6.38 -6.57 -12.59
C SER A 16 -6.46 -6.05 -11.16
N ILE A 17 -5.62 -6.58 -10.25
CA ILE A 17 -5.50 -6.05 -8.89
C ILE A 17 -4.87 -4.65 -8.90
N ALA A 18 -3.85 -4.41 -9.72
CA ALA A 18 -3.23 -3.10 -9.85
C ALA A 18 -4.23 -2.04 -10.31
N GLU A 19 -4.98 -2.31 -11.38
CA GLU A 19 -6.02 -1.42 -11.89
C GLU A 19 -7.08 -1.11 -10.83
N LEU A 20 -7.57 -2.15 -10.14
CA LEU A 20 -8.56 -2.00 -9.07
C LEU A 20 -8.04 -1.10 -7.94
N VAL A 21 -6.82 -1.34 -7.47
CA VAL A 21 -6.23 -0.64 -6.31
C VAL A 21 -5.78 0.78 -6.67
N LEU A 22 -5.31 1.00 -7.90
CA LEU A 22 -4.90 2.31 -8.40
C LEU A 22 -6.08 3.23 -8.74
N SER A 23 -7.30 2.69 -8.85
CA SER A 23 -8.51 3.47 -9.14
C SER A 23 -8.88 4.49 -8.05
N GLU A 24 -8.40 4.29 -6.81
CA GLU A 24 -8.60 5.24 -5.71
C GLU A 24 -7.27 5.68 -5.09
N LYS A 25 -7.11 7.00 -4.87
CA LYS A 25 -5.90 7.59 -4.27
C LYS A 25 -5.49 6.96 -2.93
N LEU A 26 -6.47 6.62 -2.09
CA LEU A 26 -6.22 6.09 -0.74
C LEU A 26 -5.73 4.64 -0.75
N THR A 27 -6.10 3.86 -1.78
CA THR A 27 -5.66 2.47 -1.95
C THR A 27 -4.41 2.37 -2.81
N ALA A 28 -4.11 3.37 -3.64
CA ALA A 28 -2.87 3.45 -4.43
C ALA A 28 -1.61 3.65 -3.56
N GLY A 29 -1.75 4.28 -2.39
CA GLY A 29 -0.61 4.67 -1.56
C GLY A 29 0.22 5.80 -2.17
N ILE A 30 1.43 6.02 -1.64
CA ILE A 30 2.27 7.15 -2.07
C ILE A 30 2.93 6.92 -3.43
N GLN A 31 3.45 5.71 -3.68
CA GLN A 31 4.18 5.35 -4.91
C GLN A 31 3.34 4.44 -5.83
N GLY A 32 2.44 3.66 -5.25
CA GLY A 32 1.77 2.54 -5.91
C GLY A 32 1.78 1.28 -5.01
N PRO A 33 0.92 0.30 -5.27
CA PRO A 33 0.89 -0.96 -4.54
C PRO A 33 2.04 -1.88 -4.94
N THR A 34 2.63 -2.55 -3.95
CA THR A 34 3.31 -3.83 -4.18
C THR A 34 2.25 -4.93 -4.22
N ILE A 35 2.29 -5.78 -5.24
CA ILE A 35 1.34 -6.88 -5.43
C ILE A 35 2.13 -8.18 -5.46
N SER A 36 1.79 -9.11 -4.58
CA SER A 36 2.44 -10.42 -4.49
C SER A 36 1.40 -11.53 -4.48
N GLN A 37 1.59 -12.55 -5.30
CA GLN A 37 0.68 -13.70 -5.34
C GLN A 37 0.73 -14.46 -4.02
N VAL A 38 -0.45 -14.80 -3.51
CA VAL A 38 -0.64 -15.67 -2.35
C VAL A 38 -1.13 -17.01 -2.88
N TYR A 39 -0.34 -18.06 -2.67
CA TYR A 39 -0.73 -19.42 -3.01
C TYR A 39 -1.57 -20.01 -1.89
N SER A 40 -2.77 -20.47 -2.23
CA SER A 40 -3.70 -21.10 -1.30
C SER A 40 -4.01 -22.53 -1.75
N LYS A 41 -4.67 -23.28 -0.87
CA LYS A 41 -5.08 -24.68 -1.14
C LYS A 41 -6.26 -24.76 -2.11
N ASP A 42 -7.10 -23.73 -2.14
CA ASP A 42 -8.09 -23.57 -3.20
C ASP A 42 -7.39 -22.99 -4.43
N SER A 43 -7.78 -23.40 -5.64
CA SER A 43 -7.20 -22.90 -6.89
C SER A 43 -7.53 -21.43 -7.18
N SER A 44 -7.84 -20.65 -6.14
CA SER A 44 -8.16 -19.24 -6.19
C SER A 44 -6.89 -18.42 -6.34
N CYS A 45 -6.95 -17.41 -7.20
CA CYS A 45 -5.90 -16.42 -7.33
C CYS A 45 -6.07 -15.34 -6.24
N TRP A 46 -5.16 -15.35 -5.27
CA TRP A 46 -5.08 -14.36 -4.19
C TRP A 46 -3.84 -13.49 -4.34
N TYR A 47 -3.94 -12.25 -3.87
CA TYR A 47 -2.84 -11.29 -3.88
C TYR A 47 -2.79 -10.51 -2.59
N ALA A 48 -1.58 -10.43 -2.01
CA ALA A 48 -1.25 -9.50 -0.97
C ALA A 48 -0.87 -8.16 -1.62
N VAL A 49 -1.65 -7.12 -1.30
CA VAL A 49 -1.45 -5.75 -1.77
C VAL A 49 -0.91 -4.93 -0.62
N THR A 50 0.33 -4.44 -0.75
CA THR A 50 0.97 -3.62 0.27
C THR A 50 1.17 -2.20 -0.22
N VAL A 51 0.74 -1.23 0.59
CA VAL A 51 0.90 0.20 0.32
C VAL A 51 1.44 0.96 1.52
N ILE A 52 2.14 2.06 1.24
CA ILE A 52 2.53 3.04 2.25
C ILE A 52 1.55 4.21 2.19
N ILE A 53 0.95 4.55 3.34
CA ILE A 53 -0.02 5.65 3.48
C ILE A 53 0.40 6.59 4.62
N LYS A 54 -0.15 7.81 4.64
CA LYS A 54 0.01 8.68 5.81
C LYS A 54 -0.85 8.16 6.96
N LYS A 55 -0.36 8.30 8.20
CA LYS A 55 -1.07 7.82 9.40
C LYS A 55 -2.49 8.40 9.54
N ASN A 56 -2.71 9.66 9.15
CA ASN A 56 -4.02 10.29 9.19
C ASN A 56 -5.00 9.78 8.12
N GLU A 57 -4.51 9.03 7.12
CA GLU A 57 -5.32 8.41 6.08
C GLU A 57 -5.70 6.96 6.42
N LEU A 58 -5.27 6.43 7.58
CA LEU A 58 -5.45 5.01 7.92
C LEU A 58 -6.92 4.58 7.89
N LEU A 59 -7.79 5.20 8.69
CA LEU A 59 -9.19 4.81 8.77
C LEU A 59 -9.91 4.87 7.42
N PRO A 60 -9.82 5.96 6.63
CA PRO A 60 -10.46 5.99 5.33
C PRO A 60 -9.84 4.98 4.36
N ALA A 61 -8.52 4.74 4.38
CA ALA A 61 -7.88 3.71 3.54
C ALA A 61 -8.39 2.30 3.86
N LEU A 62 -8.52 1.94 5.15
CA LEU A 62 -9.07 0.65 5.56
C LEU A 62 -10.53 0.48 5.09
N GLN A 63 -11.32 1.55 5.12
CA GLN A 63 -12.69 1.52 4.57
C GLN A 63 -12.69 1.29 3.06
N ARG A 64 -11.78 1.92 2.31
CA ARG A 64 -11.66 1.71 0.87
C ARG A 64 -11.25 0.29 0.52
N PHE A 65 -10.24 -0.27 1.19
CA PHE A 65 -9.87 -1.68 0.97
C PHE A 65 -11.02 -2.66 1.27
N ARG A 66 -11.83 -2.40 2.31
CA ARG A 66 -13.04 -3.21 2.56
C ARG A 66 -14.06 -3.13 1.42
N LYS A 67 -14.25 -1.95 0.82
CA LYS A 67 -15.11 -1.78 -0.37
C LYS A 67 -14.56 -2.52 -1.60
N LEU A 68 -13.24 -2.69 -1.68
CA LEU A 68 -12.58 -3.53 -2.68
C LEU A 68 -12.65 -5.04 -2.34
N ASN A 69 -13.44 -5.44 -1.34
CA ASN A 69 -13.58 -6.82 -0.87
C ASN A 69 -12.29 -7.43 -0.30
N ALA A 70 -11.43 -6.61 0.33
CA ALA A 70 -10.30 -7.12 1.09
C ALA A 70 -10.78 -8.03 2.22
N ILE A 71 -10.28 -9.27 2.26
CA ILE A 71 -10.69 -10.27 3.25
C ILE A 71 -9.96 -10.10 4.57
N SER A 72 -8.71 -9.69 4.49
CA SER A 72 -7.91 -9.38 5.67
C SER A 72 -7.06 -8.15 5.41
N LEU A 73 -6.81 -7.42 6.50
CA LEU A 73 -6.05 -6.19 6.53
C LEU A 73 -5.09 -6.25 7.71
N SER A 74 -3.81 -6.03 7.46
CA SER A 74 -2.80 -5.83 8.50
C SER A 74 -2.14 -4.47 8.36
N VAL A 75 -1.74 -3.90 9.50
CA VAL A 75 -1.11 -2.58 9.55
C VAL A 75 0.18 -2.69 10.35
N THR A 76 1.28 -2.26 9.77
CA THR A 76 2.60 -2.21 10.42
C THR A 76 3.12 -0.78 10.41
N LYS A 77 3.68 -0.36 11.55
CA LYS A 77 4.39 0.91 11.66
C LYS A 77 5.88 0.66 11.48
N PRO A 78 6.50 1.09 10.36
CA PRO A 78 7.94 0.98 10.20
C PRO A 78 8.65 1.92 11.19
N TYR A 79 9.80 1.48 11.70
CA TYR A 79 10.66 2.31 12.55
C TYR A 79 11.26 3.48 11.76
N TYR A 80 11.66 3.22 10.51
CA TYR A 80 12.25 4.21 9.62
C TYR A 80 11.63 4.11 8.22
N ILE A 81 11.41 5.26 7.59
CA ILE A 81 11.15 5.39 6.15
C ILE A 81 12.09 6.47 5.65
N PHE A 82 12.97 6.10 4.72
CA PHE A 82 13.84 7.03 4.02
C PHE A 82 13.26 7.29 2.63
N GLN A 83 13.24 8.55 2.22
CA GLN A 83 12.92 8.93 0.85
C GLN A 83 14.22 9.25 0.11
N ASN A 84 14.15 9.34 -1.22
CA ASN A 84 15.27 9.71 -2.09
C ASN A 84 15.99 10.98 -1.58
N LYS A 85 15.24 11.96 -1.05
CA LYS A 85 15.78 13.23 -0.59
C LYS A 85 15.81 13.33 0.93
N SER A 86 16.87 13.97 1.42
CA SER A 86 17.03 14.36 2.81
C SER A 86 17.07 15.88 2.93
N ASN A 87 16.05 16.46 3.56
CA ASN A 87 15.99 17.90 3.81
C ASN A 87 17.21 18.40 4.61
N ALA A 88 17.78 17.55 5.47
CA ALA A 88 18.98 17.89 6.23
C ALA A 88 20.20 18.03 5.31
N VAL A 89 20.34 17.14 4.32
CA VAL A 89 21.43 17.21 3.33
C VAL A 89 21.23 18.39 2.39
N GLU A 90 20.00 18.63 1.90
CA GLU A 90 19.72 19.78 1.04
C GLU A 90 20.02 21.12 1.74
N LYS A 91 19.72 21.23 3.05
CA LYS A 91 20.10 22.40 3.87
C LYS A 91 21.61 22.53 4.06
N LEU A 92 22.32 21.43 4.32
CA LEU A 92 23.79 21.45 4.48
C LEU A 92 24.51 21.86 3.19
N LEU A 93 23.97 21.49 2.04
CA LEU A 93 24.54 21.81 0.73
C LEU A 93 24.15 23.21 0.23
N GLY A 94 23.34 23.97 0.97
CA GLY A 94 22.95 25.33 0.60
C GLY A 94 21.95 25.42 -0.57
N ASN A 95 21.31 24.30 -0.92
CA ASN A 95 20.38 24.22 -2.06
C ASN A 95 18.94 24.65 -1.68
N SER A 96 18.79 25.63 -0.78
CA SER A 96 17.48 26.07 -0.24
C SER A 96 16.72 27.02 -1.17
#